data_AF-A0A080WFQ3-F1
#
_entry.id   AF-A0A080WFQ3-F1
#
_cell.length_a   1.000
_cell.length_b   1.000
_cell.length_c   1.000
_cell.angle_alpha   90.00
_cell.angle_beta   90.00
_cell.angle_gamma   90.00
#
_symmetry.space_group_name_H-M   'P 1'
#
loop_
_entity.id
_entity.type
_entity.pdbx_description
1 polymer ?
#
loop_
_entity_poly.entity_id
_entity_poly.type
_entity_poly.pdbx_seq_one_letter_code
_entity_poly.pdbx_strand_id
1 'polypeptide(L)'
;MNTALRTVKMTPKGRDPISLDSINIRGSTIRYYILPDSLPLDTLLVDDQPKPKNKARKESDRGGRGGGRGGPRGRGGRGGGRGRGRGRGF
;
A
#
# COMPACT_ATOMS: atom_id res chain seq x y z
N MET A 1 1.10 -11.80 22.27
CA MET A 1 1.02 -10.41 22.75
C MET A 1 1.68 -10.29 24.12
N ASN A 2 2.99 -10.03 24.21
CA ASN A 2 3.65 -9.90 25.52
C ASN A 2 3.15 -8.61 26.21
N THR A 3 2.97 -8.65 27.52
CA THR A 3 2.40 -7.52 28.27
C THR A 3 3.23 -7.20 29.49
N ALA A 4 3.61 -5.93 29.61
CA ALA A 4 4.27 -5.37 30.79
C ALA A 4 3.24 -4.53 31.56
N LEU A 5 3.07 -4.81 32.85
CA LEU A 5 2.15 -4.08 33.73
C LEU A 5 2.91 -3.43 34.88
N ARG A 6 2.40 -2.30 35.37
CA ARG A 6 2.93 -1.54 36.51
C ARG A 6 1.84 -1.36 37.56
N THR A 7 2.23 -1.31 38.83
CA THR A 7 1.33 -1.12 39.98
C THR A 7 0.16 -2.11 39.94
N VAL A 8 0.49 -3.39 40.10
CA VAL A 8 -0.41 -4.50 39.82
C VAL A 8 -0.89 -5.14 41.10
N LYS A 9 -2.19 -5.45 41.16
CA LYS A 9 -2.75 -6.36 42.17
C LYS A 9 -3.03 -7.71 41.50
N MET A 10 -2.14 -8.67 41.72
CA MET A 10 -2.25 -10.01 41.15
C MET A 10 -3.00 -10.93 42.11
N THR A 11 -3.99 -11.67 41.61
CA THR A 11 -4.70 -12.70 42.41
C THR A 11 -4.44 -14.08 41.79
N PRO A 12 -3.48 -14.85 42.32
CA PRO A 12 -3.26 -16.22 41.85
C PRO A 12 -4.46 -17.10 42.19
N LYS A 13 -4.72 -18.13 41.38
CA LYS A 13 -5.82 -19.06 41.64
C LYS A 13 -5.65 -19.72 43.03
N GLY A 14 -6.67 -19.60 43.87
CA GLY A 14 -6.69 -20.22 45.20
C GLY A 14 -5.72 -19.61 46.21
N ARG A 15 -5.26 -18.36 45.97
CA ARG A 15 -4.41 -17.61 46.90
C ARG A 15 -4.92 -16.19 47.03
N ASP A 16 -4.49 -15.54 48.11
CA ASP A 16 -4.82 -14.14 48.35
C ASP A 16 -4.18 -13.20 47.32
N PRO A 17 -4.77 -12.01 47.09
CA PRO A 17 -4.19 -11.00 46.22
C PRO A 17 -2.85 -10.47 46.74
N ILE A 18 -1.91 -10.25 45.82
CA ILE A 18 -0.56 -9.75 46.09
C ILE A 18 -0.35 -8.47 45.28
N SER A 19 0.15 -7.42 45.92
CA SER A 19 0.56 -6.18 45.25
C SER A 19 1.99 -6.30 44.73
N LEU A 20 2.22 -5.86 43.50
CA LEU A 20 3.51 -5.89 42.81
C LEU A 20 3.76 -4.54 42.12
N ASP A 21 5.00 -4.08 42.14
CA ASP A 21 5.37 -2.84 41.43
C ASP A 21 5.34 -3.02 39.91
N SER A 22 5.78 -4.19 39.43
CA SER A 22 5.75 -4.54 38.00
C SER A 22 5.66 -6.04 37.77
N ILE A 23 5.11 -6.45 36.63
CA ILE A 23 5.10 -7.84 36.16
C ILE A 23 5.12 -7.89 34.63
N ASN A 24 5.80 -8.88 34.08
CA ASN A 24 5.82 -9.16 32.64
C ASN A 24 5.19 -10.52 32.37
N ILE A 25 4.21 -10.57 31.48
CA ILE A 25 3.47 -11.78 31.12
C ILE A 25 3.77 -12.13 29.66
N ARG A 26 4.14 -13.39 29.43
CA ARG A 26 4.33 -13.93 28.07
C ARG A 26 2.98 -14.01 27.37
N GLY A 27 2.91 -13.47 26.16
CA GLY A 27 1.65 -13.33 25.45
C GLY A 27 0.93 -14.60 25.08
N SER A 28 1.64 -15.73 25.00
CA SER A 28 1.03 -17.03 24.71
C SER A 28 0.20 -17.58 25.87
N THR A 29 0.36 -17.06 27.09
CA THR A 29 -0.38 -17.53 28.27
C THR A 29 -1.62 -16.68 28.57
N ILE A 30 -1.87 -15.63 27.78
CA ILE A 30 -2.96 -14.69 27.99
C ILE A 30 -4.20 -15.16 27.22
N ARG A 31 -5.34 -15.23 27.91
CA ARG A 31 -6.61 -15.66 27.31
C ARG A 31 -7.49 -14.50 26.86
N TYR A 32 -7.59 -13.46 27.68
CA TYR A 32 -8.42 -12.28 27.40
C TYR A 32 -7.85 -11.05 28.11
N TYR A 33 -8.23 -9.87 27.61
CA TYR A 33 -8.01 -8.58 28.25
C TYR A 33 -9.36 -7.96 28.57
N ILE A 34 -9.46 -7.29 29.71
CA ILE A 34 -10.58 -6.40 30.02
C ILE A 34 -10.06 -4.98 29.76
N LEU A 35 -10.63 -4.32 28.77
CA LEU A 35 -10.23 -2.96 28.37
C LEU A 35 -11.22 -1.96 28.97
N PRO A 36 -10.82 -0.68 29.13
CA PRO A 36 -11.75 0.37 29.51
C PRO A 36 -12.88 0.52 28.48
N ASP A 37 -14.11 0.69 28.95
CA ASP A 37 -15.30 0.85 28.08
C ASP A 37 -15.21 2.08 27.17
N SER A 38 -14.42 3.09 27.56
CA SER A 38 -14.20 4.32 26.81
C SER A 38 -13.23 4.18 25.64
N LEU A 39 -12.61 3.01 25.45
CA LEU A 39 -11.68 2.80 24.34
C LEU A 39 -12.47 2.67 23.03
N PRO A 40 -12.29 3.56 22.04
CA PRO A 40 -13.02 3.50 20.78
C PRO A 40 -12.46 2.38 19.89
N LEU A 41 -12.94 1.16 20.10
CA LEU A 41 -12.48 -0.01 19.34
C LEU A 41 -12.81 0.11 17.84
N ASP A 42 -13.98 0.63 17.49
CA ASP A 42 -14.45 0.70 16.10
C ASP A 42 -13.54 1.55 15.20
N THR A 43 -12.89 2.58 15.75
CA THR A 43 -11.96 3.41 14.99
C THR A 43 -10.56 2.81 14.92
N LEU A 44 -10.14 2.09 15.97
CA LEU A 44 -8.83 1.45 16.06
C LEU A 44 -8.76 0.10 15.32
N LEU A 45 -9.91 -0.54 15.10
CA LEU A 45 -10.04 -1.81 14.38
C LEU A 45 -10.34 -1.62 12.89
N VAL A 46 -10.28 -0.40 12.37
CA VAL A 46 -10.37 -0.17 10.92
C VAL A 46 -9.06 -0.65 10.30
N ASP A 47 -9.13 -1.72 9.51
CA ASP A 47 -8.04 -2.09 8.62
C ASP A 47 -7.80 -0.92 7.65
N ASP A 48 -6.66 -0.24 7.78
CA ASP A 48 -6.16 0.76 6.84
C ASP A 48 -5.73 0.04 5.55
N GLN A 49 -6.69 -0.58 4.86
CA GLN A 49 -6.50 -1.15 3.53
C GLN A 49 -5.99 -0.01 2.64
N PRO A 50 -4.79 -0.13 2.05
CA PRO A 50 -4.27 0.93 1.20
C PRO A 50 -5.26 1.14 0.07
N LYS A 51 -5.92 2.32 0.07
CA LYS A 51 -6.93 2.69 -0.92
C LYS A 51 -6.41 2.32 -2.31
N PRO A 52 -7.08 1.45 -3.08
CA PRO A 52 -6.62 1.09 -4.40
C PRO A 52 -6.55 2.37 -5.23
N LYS A 53 -5.33 2.81 -5.55
CA LYS A 53 -5.10 3.93 -6.46
C LYS A 53 -5.63 3.49 -7.81
N ASN A 54 -6.86 3.89 -8.13
CA ASN A 54 -7.47 3.73 -9.45
C ASN A 54 -6.60 4.44 -10.50
N LYS A 55 -5.62 3.72 -11.06
CA LYS A 55 -4.94 4.05 -12.31
C LYS A 55 -5.79 3.62 -13.51
N ALA A 56 -7.08 3.95 -13.49
CA ALA A 56 -8.01 3.64 -14.56
C ALA A 56 -8.81 4.89 -14.97
N ARG A 57 -8.10 5.89 -15.47
CA ARG A 57 -8.61 6.73 -16.56
C ARG A 57 -7.57 6.75 -17.67
N LYS A 58 -7.43 5.59 -18.31
CA LYS A 58 -6.89 5.48 -19.66
C LYS A 58 -8.08 5.30 -20.61
N GLU A 59 -8.87 6.35 -20.80
CA GLU A 59 -9.71 6.51 -22.00
C GLU A 59 -10.25 7.95 -22.09
N SER A 60 -9.40 8.90 -22.43
CA SER A 60 -9.82 10.19 -22.97
C SER A 60 -9.00 10.51 -24.20
N ASP A 61 -9.18 9.70 -25.25
CA ASP A 61 -9.02 10.18 -26.62
C ASP A 61 -9.82 9.29 -27.60
N ARG A 62 -11.12 9.16 -27.32
CA ARG A 62 -12.10 8.93 -28.38
C ARG A 62 -12.39 10.27 -29.05
N GLY A 63 -11.49 10.66 -29.94
CA GLY A 63 -11.59 11.88 -30.76
C GLY A 63 -11.44 11.61 -32.26
N GLY A 64 -11.78 10.40 -32.72
CA GLY A 64 -11.88 10.13 -34.16
C GLY A 64 -13.13 10.78 -34.74
N ARG A 65 -13.02 12.00 -35.28
CA ARG A 65 -13.86 12.56 -36.36
C ARG A 65 -13.51 14.02 -36.68
N GLY A 66 -13.09 14.24 -37.93
CA GLY A 66 -13.44 15.45 -38.69
C GLY A 66 -12.39 16.55 -38.72
N GLY A 67 -11.83 16.82 -39.90
CA GLY A 67 -11.04 18.03 -40.12
C GLY A 67 -10.18 18.07 -41.38
N GLY A 68 -10.61 17.46 -42.49
CA GLY A 68 -9.97 17.74 -43.78
C GLY A 68 -10.31 19.16 -44.23
N ARG A 69 -9.29 20.02 -44.39
CA ARG A 69 -9.24 21.20 -45.30
C ARG A 69 -7.96 22.01 -45.06
N GLY A 70 -7.09 22.08 -46.09
CA GLY A 70 -6.05 23.12 -46.19
C GLY A 70 -4.71 22.62 -46.76
N GLY A 71 -4.61 22.45 -48.09
CA GLY A 71 -3.32 22.23 -48.80
C GLY A 71 -2.56 23.55 -49.04
N PRO A 72 -1.78 23.71 -50.12
CA PRO A 72 -0.76 22.84 -50.75
C PRO A 72 0.63 23.52 -50.70
N ARG A 73 1.77 22.80 -50.75
CA ARG A 73 3.07 23.30 -51.28
C ARG A 73 4.19 22.28 -51.09
N GLY A 74 4.89 21.94 -52.18
CA GLY A 74 6.24 21.37 -52.10
C GLY A 74 6.46 20.04 -52.80
N ARG A 75 6.32 20.02 -54.13
CA ARG A 75 6.88 18.99 -55.00
C ARG A 75 8.38 19.24 -55.20
N GLY A 76 9.22 18.29 -54.82
CA GLY A 76 10.65 18.26 -55.15
C GLY A 76 11.42 17.46 -54.09
N GLY A 77 12.23 16.45 -54.38
CA GLY A 77 12.70 15.91 -55.65
C GLY A 77 13.35 14.55 -55.40
N ARG A 78 13.59 13.85 -56.50
CA ARG A 78 14.27 12.56 -56.59
C ARG A 78 15.74 12.64 -56.13
N GLY A 79 16.25 11.52 -55.62
CA GLY A 79 17.68 11.19 -55.57
C GLY A 79 18.11 10.77 -54.17
N GLY A 80 18.77 9.66 -53.91
CA GLY A 80 19.47 8.70 -54.76
C GLY A 80 20.54 8.00 -53.90
N GLY A 81 20.84 6.74 -54.20
CA GLY A 81 22.00 5.98 -53.66
C GLY A 81 21.68 5.18 -52.39
N ARG A 82 21.60 3.84 -52.36
CA ARG A 82 22.56 2.77 -52.72
C ARG A 82 23.91 2.87 -51.99
N GLY A 83 24.15 1.95 -51.06
CA GLY A 83 25.46 1.52 -50.55
C GLY A 83 25.28 0.75 -49.24
N ARG A 84 25.12 -0.59 -49.22
CA ARG A 84 26.14 -1.66 -49.33
C ARG A 84 27.33 -1.52 -48.36
N GLY A 85 27.46 -2.49 -47.45
CA GLY A 85 28.68 -2.83 -46.70
C GLY A 85 28.35 -3.35 -45.30
N ARG A 86 28.09 -4.65 -45.07
CA ARG A 86 29.06 -5.75 -44.82
C ARG A 86 30.21 -5.36 -43.88
N GLY A 87 30.30 -6.03 -42.73
CA GLY A 87 31.53 -6.13 -41.94
C GLY A 87 31.34 -6.89 -40.63
N ARG A 88 31.96 -8.07 -40.52
CA ARG A 88 32.05 -8.95 -39.33
C ARG A 88 33.26 -8.56 -38.46
N GLY A 89 33.29 -9.09 -37.23
CA GLY A 89 34.50 -9.31 -36.40
C GLY A 89 34.60 -8.32 -35.25
N PHE A 90 34.79 -8.70 -33.99
CA PHE A 90 35.20 -9.95 -33.36
C PHE A 90 34.36 -10.18 -32.09
#